data_AF-A0A2H0L405-F1
#
_entry.id   AF-A0A2H0L405-F1
#
_cell.length_a   1.000
_cell.length_b   1.000
_cell.length_c   1.000
_cell.angle_alpha   90.00
_cell.angle_beta   90.00
_cell.angle_gamma   90.00
#
_symmetry.space_group_name_H-M   'P 1'
#
loop_
_entity.id
_entity.type
_entity.pdbx_description
1 polymer ?
#
loop_
_entity_poly.entity_id
_entity_poly.type
_entity_poly.pdbx_seq_one_letter_code
_entity_poly.pdbx_strand_id
1 'polypeptide(L)'
;VVNTDAYSLYFAKSLGYGKEFSLIPIAGNFYFSKQMLNGKVYTMQDKKLPFAAVHGDPDIHVSNKTRWGPTAKMSPVLESRNFSTTFDYFKSASLFRLATVKSFLVILSDMARFVFLLKNTLYDIPIVGKYFFVKNAQKIVPTIQARDLKKAKGFGGMRLQRVDTKTHELQLGEGKIIGDNIIFNMTPSPGASVCLFNGMRDAEKIMEFFGGVYQFDKCKMEDDFGGGCFDHDKKVISENAYVS
;
A
#
# COMPACT_ATOMS: atom_id res chain seq x y z
N VAL A 1 -11.01 -5.21 -16.90
CA VAL A 1 -10.10 -5.09 -15.73
C VAL A 1 -10.94 -4.97 -14.48
N VAL A 2 -10.61 -5.73 -13.43
CA VAL A 2 -11.23 -5.63 -12.11
C VAL A 2 -10.23 -4.92 -11.19
N ASN A 3 -10.56 -3.70 -10.78
CA ASN A 3 -9.74 -2.90 -9.88
C ASN A 3 -10.55 -2.49 -8.64
N THR A 4 -10.76 -3.46 -7.76
CA THR A 4 -11.53 -3.29 -6.52
C THR A 4 -10.63 -3.25 -5.28
N ASP A 5 -9.32 -3.06 -5.49
CA ASP A 5 -8.23 -3.13 -4.51
C ASP A 5 -8.46 -4.21 -3.43
N ALA A 6 -9.15 -3.83 -2.34
CA ALA A 6 -9.48 -4.67 -1.22
C ALA A 6 -10.16 -6.00 -1.57
N TYR A 7 -11.01 -6.01 -2.62
CA TYR A 7 -11.78 -7.19 -3.05
C TYR A 7 -11.20 -7.90 -4.27
N SER A 8 -10.12 -7.40 -4.87
CA SER A 8 -9.62 -7.96 -6.13
C SER A 8 -9.18 -9.44 -5.98
N LEU A 9 -8.54 -9.80 -4.87
CA LEU A 9 -8.18 -11.21 -4.62
C LEU A 9 -9.40 -12.09 -4.35
N TYR A 10 -10.42 -11.54 -3.68
CA TYR A 10 -11.66 -12.27 -3.41
C TYR A 10 -12.32 -12.68 -4.73
N PHE A 11 -12.48 -11.73 -5.66
CA PHE A 11 -13.04 -12.02 -6.97
C PHE A 11 -12.15 -12.94 -7.80
N ALA A 12 -10.83 -12.72 -7.81
CA ALA A 12 -9.89 -13.60 -8.50
C ALA A 12 -10.06 -15.06 -8.06
N LYS A 13 -10.11 -15.31 -6.75
CA LYS A 13 -10.30 -16.66 -6.18
C LYS A 13 -11.65 -17.26 -6.51
N SER A 14 -12.70 -16.44 -6.51
CA SER A 14 -14.06 -16.89 -6.86
C SER A 14 -14.13 -17.43 -8.30
N LEU A 15 -13.27 -16.90 -9.19
CA LEU A 15 -13.12 -17.36 -10.57
C LEU A 15 -12.00 -18.41 -10.76
N GLY A 16 -11.39 -18.88 -9.67
CA GLY A 16 -10.37 -19.93 -9.72
C GLY A 16 -8.92 -19.47 -9.79
N TYR A 17 -8.66 -18.16 -9.90
CA TYR A 17 -7.31 -17.58 -10.02
C TYR A 17 -6.70 -17.21 -8.65
N GLY A 18 -5.37 -17.12 -8.59
CA GLY A 18 -4.65 -16.57 -7.43
C GLY A 18 -4.88 -17.31 -6.11
N LYS A 19 -5.20 -18.61 -6.16
CA LYS A 19 -5.49 -19.43 -4.97
C LYS A 19 -4.27 -19.51 -4.05
N GLU A 20 -3.07 -19.43 -4.57
CA GLU A 20 -1.79 -19.41 -3.86
C GLU A 20 -1.58 -18.14 -3.03
N PHE A 21 -2.33 -17.06 -3.27
CA PHE A 21 -2.14 -15.80 -2.56
C PHE A 21 -3.01 -15.69 -1.30
N SER A 22 -2.58 -14.88 -0.36
CA SER A 22 -3.31 -14.42 0.82
C SER A 22 -3.10 -12.92 1.01
N LEU A 23 -3.70 -12.34 2.06
CA LEU A 23 -3.66 -10.90 2.35
C LEU A 23 -3.36 -10.64 3.81
N ILE A 24 -2.43 -9.73 4.08
CA ILE A 24 -2.22 -9.13 5.39
C ILE A 24 -2.81 -7.72 5.38
N PRO A 25 -3.90 -7.47 6.13
CA PRO A 25 -4.63 -6.21 6.10
C PRO A 25 -4.04 -5.21 7.09
N ILE A 26 -3.57 -4.07 6.59
CA ILE A 26 -2.87 -3.07 7.38
C ILE A 26 -3.57 -1.72 7.23
N ALA A 27 -4.16 -1.24 8.32
CA ALA A 27 -4.74 0.08 8.41
C ALA A 27 -3.63 1.14 8.56
N GLY A 28 -3.69 2.17 7.72
CA GLY A 28 -2.89 3.39 7.88
C GLY A 28 -3.66 4.41 8.70
N ASN A 29 -3.27 4.67 9.95
CA ASN A 29 -3.87 5.72 10.77
C ASN A 29 -2.99 6.98 10.79
N PHE A 30 -3.60 8.13 11.09
CA PHE A 30 -2.93 9.42 11.01
C PHE A 30 -3.20 10.31 12.24
N TYR A 31 -2.34 11.30 12.41
CA TYR A 31 -2.49 12.39 13.36
C TYR A 31 -2.57 13.73 12.63
N PHE A 32 -3.23 14.71 13.22
CA PHE A 32 -3.20 16.11 12.83
C PHE A 32 -2.49 16.96 13.87
N SER A 33 -1.79 17.98 13.39
CA SER A 33 -1.38 19.14 14.17
C SER A 33 -1.90 20.42 13.52
N LYS A 34 -1.63 21.58 14.13
CA LYS A 34 -1.64 22.85 13.38
C LYS A 34 -0.68 22.73 12.19
N GLN A 35 -0.89 23.52 11.14
CA GLN A 35 0.03 23.54 10.01
C GLN A 35 1.45 23.87 10.49
N MET A 36 2.38 22.97 10.17
CA MET A 36 3.80 23.07 10.49
C MET A 36 4.69 22.87 9.26
N LEU A 37 4.10 22.41 8.15
CA LEU A 37 4.79 22.16 6.88
C LEU A 37 4.07 22.89 5.76
N ASN A 38 4.85 23.36 4.77
CA ASN A 38 4.35 23.96 3.52
C ASN A 38 4.39 22.99 2.33
N GLY A 39 4.97 21.80 2.53
CA GLY A 39 5.09 20.75 1.54
C GLY A 39 5.19 19.40 2.20
N LYS A 40 5.08 18.35 1.39
CA LYS A 40 5.15 16.94 1.82
C LYS A 40 6.61 16.56 2.10
N VAL A 41 6.87 16.05 3.29
CA VAL A 41 8.22 15.65 3.73
C VAL A 41 8.22 14.18 4.13
N TYR A 42 9.00 13.37 3.41
CA TYR A 42 9.18 11.95 3.68
C TYR A 42 10.42 11.67 4.52
N THR A 43 10.33 10.67 5.38
CA THR A 43 11.51 10.06 5.99
C THR A 43 11.98 8.86 5.16
N MET A 44 13.26 8.50 5.32
CA MET A 44 13.85 7.35 4.62
C MET A 44 13.10 6.06 4.95
N GLN A 45 12.75 5.32 3.89
CA GLN A 45 12.05 4.05 3.99
C GLN A 45 13.00 2.91 4.37
N ASP A 46 12.59 2.06 5.30
CA ASP A 46 13.28 0.81 5.56
C ASP A 46 12.89 -0.22 4.49
N LYS A 47 13.89 -0.76 3.79
CA LYS A 47 13.70 -1.76 2.72
C LYS A 47 13.07 -3.06 3.22
N LYS A 48 13.26 -3.42 4.49
CA LYS A 48 12.71 -4.65 5.08
C LYS A 48 11.25 -4.50 5.50
N LEU A 49 10.76 -3.27 5.61
CA LEU A 49 9.42 -2.97 6.08
C LEU A 49 8.51 -2.61 4.90
N PRO A 50 7.34 -3.26 4.79
CA PRO A 50 6.41 -3.10 3.66
C PRO A 50 5.63 -1.76 3.69
N PHE A 51 5.92 -0.87 4.64
CA PHE A 51 5.06 0.27 4.99
C PHE A 51 5.79 1.58 4.92
N ALA A 52 5.16 2.58 4.32
CA ALA A 52 5.67 3.94 4.25
C ALA A 52 6.09 4.44 5.64
N ALA A 53 7.32 4.93 5.72
CA ALA A 53 7.83 5.62 6.89
C ALA A 53 6.98 6.85 7.19
N VAL A 54 7.01 7.28 8.45
CA VAL A 54 6.23 8.43 8.91
C VAL A 54 6.66 9.66 8.10
N HIS A 55 5.68 10.34 7.53
CA HIS A 55 5.82 11.58 6.78
C HIS A 55 4.82 12.61 7.29
N GLY A 56 5.07 13.87 6.91
CA GLY A 56 4.20 15.00 7.19
C GLY A 56 3.73 15.65 5.90
N ASP A 57 2.42 15.91 5.81
CA ASP A 57 1.77 16.53 4.66
C ASP A 57 0.92 17.72 5.11
N PRO A 58 0.91 18.87 4.42
CA PRO A 58 -0.23 19.77 4.47
C PRO A 58 -1.48 18.99 4.02
N ASP A 59 -2.51 18.92 4.87
CA ASP A 59 -3.70 18.15 4.51
C ASP A 59 -4.57 18.89 3.50
N ILE A 60 -4.97 18.20 2.44
CA ILE A 60 -5.75 18.78 1.34
C ILE A 60 -7.26 18.85 1.64
N HIS A 61 -7.74 18.06 2.61
CA HIS A 61 -9.16 18.02 2.98
C HIS A 61 -9.45 18.87 4.22
N VAL A 62 -8.45 19.07 5.08
CA VAL A 62 -8.57 19.84 6.32
C VAL A 62 -7.59 21.00 6.31
N SER A 63 -8.11 22.18 6.00
CA SER A 63 -7.35 23.43 5.92
C SER A 63 -6.56 23.71 7.20
N ASN A 64 -5.37 24.31 7.05
CA ASN A 64 -4.50 24.73 8.14
C ASN A 64 -4.06 23.59 9.09
N LYS A 65 -3.98 22.35 8.58
CA LYS A 65 -3.48 21.19 9.30
C LYS A 65 -2.31 20.55 8.58
N THR A 66 -1.37 20.03 9.36
CA THR A 66 -0.40 19.04 8.89
C THR A 66 -0.88 17.66 9.34
N ARG A 67 -1.00 16.73 8.39
CA ARG A 67 -1.26 15.31 8.60
C ARG A 67 0.06 14.57 8.78
N TRP A 68 0.13 13.75 9.81
CA TRP A 68 1.29 12.94 10.16
C TRP A 68 0.95 11.46 10.13
N GLY A 69 1.81 10.65 9.53
CA GLY A 69 1.65 9.21 9.49
C GLY A 69 2.25 8.60 8.22
N PRO A 70 1.80 7.42 7.79
CA PRO A 70 0.86 6.56 8.49
C PRO A 70 1.49 5.89 9.72
N THR A 71 0.66 5.49 10.67
CA THR A 71 0.97 4.35 11.56
C THR A 71 0.38 3.09 10.96
N ALA A 72 1.06 1.95 11.09
CA ALA A 72 0.68 0.70 10.42
C ALA A 72 0.08 -0.32 11.39
N LYS A 73 -1.25 -0.43 11.46
CA LYS A 73 -1.93 -1.37 12.36
C LYS A 73 -2.51 -2.54 11.58
N MET A 74 -2.25 -3.78 12.03
CA MET A 74 -2.99 -4.93 11.51
C MET A 74 -4.45 -4.87 11.95
N SER A 75 -5.38 -5.02 10.99
CA SER A 75 -6.82 -4.96 11.24
C SER A 75 -7.54 -5.98 10.37
N PRO A 76 -8.26 -6.97 10.91
CA PRO A 76 -8.80 -8.11 10.15
C PRO A 76 -10.05 -7.76 9.33
N VAL A 77 -9.97 -6.73 8.49
CA VAL A 77 -11.05 -6.18 7.66
C VAL A 77 -10.51 -5.84 6.28
N LEU A 78 -11.35 -5.90 5.25
CA LEU A 78 -10.99 -5.43 3.90
C LEU A 78 -11.11 -3.91 3.79
N GLU A 79 -12.12 -3.34 4.44
CA GLU A 79 -12.41 -1.90 4.42
C GLU A 79 -12.10 -1.24 5.75
N SER A 80 -11.50 -0.06 5.70
CA SER A 80 -11.06 0.66 6.89
C SER A 80 -12.28 1.05 7.73
N ARG A 81 -12.25 0.70 9.02
CA ARG A 81 -13.32 0.99 9.99
C ARG A 81 -14.65 0.27 9.71
N ASN A 82 -14.69 -0.68 8.78
CA ASN A 82 -15.90 -1.43 8.46
C ASN A 82 -15.78 -2.91 8.86
N PHE A 83 -16.24 -3.23 10.07
CA PHE A 83 -16.16 -4.58 10.63
C PHE A 83 -17.05 -5.60 9.93
N SER A 84 -18.05 -5.19 9.13
CA SER A 84 -18.85 -6.14 8.37
C SER A 84 -18.01 -6.91 7.33
N THR A 85 -16.90 -6.31 6.87
CA THR A 85 -15.98 -6.90 5.89
C THR A 85 -14.99 -7.91 6.48
N THR A 86 -15.13 -8.25 7.78
CA THR A 86 -14.26 -9.24 8.45
C THR A 86 -14.37 -10.62 7.81
N PHE A 87 -15.60 -11.06 7.52
CA PHE A 87 -15.82 -12.38 6.90
C PHE A 87 -15.33 -12.42 5.45
N ASP A 88 -15.50 -11.32 4.71
CA ASP A 88 -14.95 -11.18 3.37
C ASP A 88 -13.42 -11.26 3.40
N TYR A 89 -12.79 -10.63 4.39
CA TYR A 89 -11.36 -10.76 4.63
C TYR A 89 -10.95 -12.22 4.87
N PHE A 90 -11.64 -12.94 5.75
CA PHE A 90 -11.30 -14.34 6.04
C PHE A 90 -11.40 -15.24 4.79
N LYS A 91 -12.43 -15.03 3.97
CA LYS A 91 -12.57 -15.72 2.68
C LYS A 91 -11.46 -15.33 1.70
N SER A 92 -11.24 -14.03 1.53
CA SER A 92 -10.24 -13.46 0.60
C SER A 92 -8.82 -13.87 0.95
N ALA A 93 -8.43 -13.79 2.22
CA ALA A 93 -7.14 -14.25 2.73
C ALA A 93 -7.06 -15.78 2.83
N SER A 94 -8.18 -16.50 2.75
CA SER A 94 -8.25 -17.95 2.91
C SER A 94 -7.57 -18.42 4.20
N LEU A 95 -7.91 -17.79 5.32
CA LEU A 95 -7.28 -18.03 6.63
C LEU A 95 -7.51 -19.45 7.17
N PHE A 96 -8.55 -20.13 6.68
CA PHE A 96 -8.83 -21.53 7.04
C PHE A 96 -7.82 -22.52 6.45
N ARG A 97 -6.97 -22.10 5.50
CA ARG A 97 -5.97 -22.98 4.88
C ARG A 97 -4.69 -23.03 5.72
N LEU A 98 -4.22 -24.24 6.04
CA LEU A 98 -2.97 -24.46 6.77
C LEU A 98 -1.77 -23.75 6.15
N ALA A 99 -1.65 -23.75 4.82
CA ALA A 99 -0.57 -23.03 4.12
C ALA A 99 -0.59 -21.51 4.38
N THR A 100 -1.78 -20.91 4.52
CA THR A 100 -1.92 -19.50 4.87
C THR A 100 -1.43 -19.24 6.29
N VAL A 101 -1.93 -20.03 7.24
CA VAL A 101 -1.53 -19.93 8.66
C VAL A 101 -0.02 -20.09 8.81
N LYS A 102 0.56 -21.11 8.16
CA LYS A 102 2.02 -21.34 8.13
C LYS A 102 2.76 -20.12 7.57
N SER A 103 2.29 -19.55 6.45
CA SER A 103 2.92 -18.37 5.85
C SER A 103 2.91 -17.17 6.80
N PHE A 104 1.80 -16.94 7.49
CA PHE A 104 1.70 -15.83 8.46
C PHE A 104 2.62 -16.06 9.65
N LEU A 105 2.72 -17.29 10.16
CA LEU A 105 3.67 -17.63 11.23
C LEU A 105 5.11 -17.37 10.77
N VAL A 106 5.51 -17.83 9.57
CA VAL A 106 6.85 -17.59 9.03
C VAL A 106 7.13 -16.09 8.89
N ILE A 107 6.19 -15.32 8.36
CA ILE A 107 6.34 -13.87 8.18
C ILE A 107 6.44 -13.14 9.53
N LEU A 108 5.64 -13.54 10.53
CA LEU A 108 5.64 -12.94 11.87
C LEU A 108 6.81 -13.40 12.74
N SER A 109 7.43 -14.55 12.45
CA SER A 109 8.64 -15.02 13.14
C SER A 109 9.88 -14.18 12.81
N ASP A 110 9.85 -13.35 11.76
CA ASP A 110 10.89 -12.35 11.54
C ASP A 110 10.83 -11.29 12.65
N MET A 111 11.92 -11.21 13.43
CA MET A 111 11.99 -10.33 14.60
C MET A 111 11.80 -8.85 14.24
N ALA A 112 12.31 -8.39 13.09
CA ALA A 112 12.18 -6.99 12.69
C ALA A 112 10.72 -6.64 12.37
N ARG A 113 10.01 -7.52 11.66
CA ARG A 113 8.58 -7.38 11.36
C ARG A 113 7.73 -7.46 12.63
N PHE A 114 8.02 -8.40 13.53
CA PHE A 114 7.32 -8.55 14.80
C PHE A 114 7.43 -7.29 15.66
N VAL A 115 8.66 -6.83 15.90
CA VAL A 115 8.92 -5.60 16.68
C VAL A 115 8.25 -4.39 16.03
N PHE A 116 8.28 -4.30 14.70
CA PHE A 116 7.60 -3.23 13.98
C PHE A 116 6.07 -3.26 14.20
N LEU A 117 5.42 -4.41 14.05
CA LEU A 117 3.97 -4.55 14.26
C LEU A 117 3.58 -4.25 15.71
N LEU A 118 4.35 -4.72 16.68
CA LEU A 118 4.14 -4.45 18.09
C LEU A 118 4.23 -2.95 18.38
N LYS A 119 5.31 -2.30 17.90
CA LYS A 119 5.51 -0.85 18.07
C LYS A 119 4.38 -0.03 17.45
N ASN A 120 3.90 -0.43 16.27
CA ASN A 120 2.79 0.28 15.63
C ASN A 120 1.46 0.08 16.34
N THR A 121 1.24 -1.08 16.96
CA THR A 121 0.05 -1.32 17.80
C THR A 121 0.04 -0.36 18.99
N LEU A 122 1.21 -0.07 19.58
CA LEU A 122 1.32 0.90 20.68
C LEU A 122 0.95 2.33 20.26
N TYR A 123 1.16 2.72 18.99
CA TYR A 123 0.76 4.04 18.50
C TYR A 123 -0.74 4.27 18.51
N ASP A 124 -1.54 3.21 18.59
CA ASP A 124 -2.99 3.31 18.63
C ASP A 124 -3.58 3.39 20.03
N ILE A 125 -2.80 3.09 21.08
CA ILE A 125 -3.26 3.22 22.47
C ILE A 125 -3.45 4.70 22.79
N PRO A 126 -4.62 5.14 23.28
CA PRO A 126 -4.84 6.52 23.70
C PRO A 126 -3.76 7.00 24.68
N ILE A 127 -3.34 8.26 24.55
CA ILE A 127 -2.28 8.90 25.36
C ILE A 127 -0.87 8.36 25.05
N VAL A 128 -0.64 7.06 25.23
CA VAL A 128 0.65 6.37 25.00
C VAL A 128 1.10 6.52 23.55
N GLY A 129 0.18 6.36 22.60
CA GLY A 129 0.50 6.39 21.18
C GLY A 129 1.05 7.74 20.72
N LYS A 130 0.54 8.85 21.26
CA LYS A 130 1.05 10.20 20.96
C LYS A 130 2.47 10.38 21.46
N TYR A 131 2.76 9.88 22.66
CA TYR A 131 4.08 9.98 23.28
C TYR A 131 5.16 9.24 22.48
N PHE A 132 4.84 8.09 21.91
CA PHE A 132 5.78 7.37 21.04
C PHE A 132 5.81 7.91 19.60
N PHE A 133 4.65 8.31 19.07
CA PHE A 133 4.56 8.81 17.70
C PHE A 133 5.29 10.14 17.51
N VAL A 134 5.25 11.04 18.51
CA VAL A 134 5.90 12.36 18.43
C VAL A 134 7.40 12.24 18.12
N LYS A 135 8.08 11.20 18.61
CA LYS A 135 9.51 10.96 18.33
C LYS A 135 9.79 10.72 16.84
N ASN A 136 8.83 10.19 16.09
CA ASN A 136 8.95 10.07 14.63
C ASN A 136 8.66 11.39 13.93
N ALA A 137 7.66 12.15 14.40
CA ALA A 137 7.37 13.48 13.85
C ALA A 137 8.52 14.48 14.13
N GLN A 138 9.20 14.34 15.26
CA GLN A 138 10.38 15.14 15.65
C GLN A 138 11.58 14.96 14.71
N LYS A 139 11.63 13.88 13.93
CA LYS A 139 12.63 13.72 12.86
C LYS A 139 12.42 14.72 11.71
N ILE A 140 11.20 15.24 11.57
CA ILE A 140 10.82 16.20 10.54
C ILE A 140 10.74 17.62 11.14
N VAL A 141 10.03 17.77 12.27
CA VAL A 141 9.90 19.04 13.00
C VAL A 141 10.35 18.84 14.45
N PRO A 142 11.61 19.13 14.81
CA PRO A 142 12.15 18.82 16.13
C PRO A 142 11.40 19.43 17.32
N THR A 143 10.70 20.55 17.10
CA THR A 143 9.98 21.30 18.14
C THR A 143 8.56 20.79 18.41
N ILE A 144 8.03 19.86 17.59
CA ILE A 144 6.67 19.33 17.77
C ILE A 144 6.57 18.56 19.09
N GLN A 145 5.44 18.73 19.79
CA GLN A 145 5.18 18.07 21.06
C GLN A 145 3.96 17.14 20.97
N ALA A 146 3.89 16.16 21.88
CA ALA A 146 2.80 15.19 21.89
C ALA A 146 1.40 15.84 22.04
N ARG A 147 1.33 17.01 22.70
CA ARG A 147 0.11 17.81 22.85
C ARG A 147 -0.38 18.44 21.54
N ASP A 148 0.52 18.66 20.59
CA ASP A 148 0.19 19.25 19.29
C ASP A 148 -0.50 18.23 18.37
N LEU A 149 -0.36 16.94 18.69
CA LEU A 149 -0.90 15.84 17.91
C LEU A 149 -2.31 15.44 18.39
N LYS A 150 -3.23 15.33 17.45
CA LYS A 150 -4.59 14.79 17.66
C LYS A 150 -4.85 13.69 16.64
N LYS A 151 -5.43 12.55 17.04
CA LYS A 151 -5.77 11.50 16.07
C LYS A 151 -6.70 12.06 14.98
N ALA A 152 -6.37 11.79 13.73
CA ALA A 152 -7.19 12.14 12.57
C ALA A 152 -8.33 11.12 12.44
N LYS A 153 -9.38 11.26 13.26
CA LYS A 153 -10.54 10.37 13.23
C LYS A 153 -11.19 10.44 11.84
N GLY A 154 -11.50 9.28 11.27
CA GLY A 154 -12.10 9.18 9.94
C GLY A 154 -11.11 9.25 8.77
N PHE A 155 -9.82 9.47 9.04
CA PHE A 155 -8.77 9.45 8.03
C PHE A 155 -8.06 8.10 8.00
N GLY A 156 -7.55 7.78 6.82
CA GLY A 156 -6.83 6.54 6.58
C GLY A 156 -7.64 5.50 5.82
N GLY A 157 -6.90 4.51 5.31
CA GLY A 157 -7.40 3.43 4.47
C GLY A 157 -6.74 2.11 4.83
N MET A 158 -7.21 1.04 4.20
CA MET A 158 -6.58 -0.28 4.30
C MET A 158 -5.54 -0.43 3.20
N ARG A 159 -4.43 -1.09 3.54
CA ARG A 159 -3.43 -1.58 2.60
C ARG A 159 -3.40 -3.09 2.74
N LEU A 160 -3.84 -3.80 1.71
CA LEU A 160 -3.88 -5.25 1.72
C LEU A 160 -2.61 -5.81 1.08
N GLN A 161 -1.61 -6.10 1.92
CA GLN A 161 -0.34 -6.64 1.45
C GLN A 161 -0.54 -8.09 1.02
N ARG A 162 -0.17 -8.42 -0.23
CA ARG A 162 -0.31 -9.76 -0.76
C ARG A 162 0.76 -10.68 -0.17
N VAL A 163 0.39 -11.91 0.14
CA VAL A 163 1.29 -12.96 0.62
C VAL A 163 1.27 -14.11 -0.37
N ASP A 164 2.43 -14.58 -0.79
CA ASP A 164 2.53 -15.83 -1.53
C ASP A 164 2.66 -16.99 -0.53
N THR A 165 1.68 -17.90 -0.53
CA THR A 165 1.67 -19.02 0.42
C THR A 165 2.54 -20.21 0.01
N LYS A 166 3.09 -20.20 -1.21
CA LYS A 166 4.09 -21.19 -1.68
C LYS A 166 5.49 -20.76 -1.23
N THR A 167 5.84 -19.48 -1.40
CA THR A 167 7.17 -18.98 -1.01
C THR A 167 7.22 -18.47 0.44
N HIS A 168 6.06 -18.28 1.09
CA HIS A 168 5.93 -17.68 2.41
C HIS A 168 6.39 -16.21 2.47
N GLU A 169 6.30 -15.49 1.35
CA GLU A 169 6.79 -14.13 1.23
C GLU A 169 5.67 -13.10 1.26
N LEU A 170 5.94 -11.98 1.94
CA LEU A 170 5.14 -10.77 1.86
C LEU A 170 5.56 -9.99 0.61
N GLN A 171 4.68 -9.93 -0.38
CA GLN A 171 4.95 -9.22 -1.62
C GLN A 171 4.72 -7.71 -1.43
N LEU A 172 5.73 -6.93 -1.83
CA LEU A 172 5.74 -5.47 -1.72
C LEU A 172 5.39 -4.86 -3.07
N GLY A 173 4.75 -3.70 -3.05
CA GLY A 173 4.44 -2.95 -4.27
C GLY A 173 3.12 -3.37 -4.92
N GLU A 174 3.05 -3.10 -6.23
CA GLU A 174 1.93 -3.51 -7.07
C GLU A 174 1.90 -5.03 -7.30
N GLY A 175 0.70 -5.57 -7.35
CA GLY A 175 0.44 -6.97 -7.68
C GLY A 175 -0.68 -7.05 -8.70
N LYS A 176 -0.53 -7.96 -9.66
CA LYS A 176 -1.59 -8.31 -10.61
C LYS A 176 -1.82 -9.81 -10.57
N ILE A 177 -3.06 -10.21 -10.83
CA ILE A 177 -3.42 -11.59 -11.19
C ILE A 177 -4.06 -11.50 -12.56
N ILE A 178 -3.45 -12.18 -13.53
CA ILE A 178 -3.91 -12.20 -14.91
C ILE A 178 -4.54 -13.58 -15.14
N GLY A 179 -5.81 -13.59 -15.52
CA GLY A 179 -6.55 -14.78 -15.94
C GLY A 179 -6.88 -14.71 -17.42
N ASP A 180 -7.85 -15.51 -17.84
CA ASP A 180 -8.30 -15.56 -19.23
C ASP A 180 -9.18 -14.35 -19.52
N ASN A 181 -8.65 -13.41 -20.29
CA ASN A 181 -9.32 -12.15 -20.65
C ASN A 181 -9.76 -11.30 -19.44
N ILE A 182 -9.08 -11.44 -18.30
CA ILE A 182 -9.37 -10.70 -17.07
C ILE A 182 -8.09 -10.36 -16.30
N ILE A 183 -8.04 -9.16 -15.74
CA ILE A 183 -6.94 -8.68 -14.91
C ILE A 183 -7.51 -8.24 -13.58
N PHE A 184 -6.95 -8.72 -12.48
CA PHE A 184 -7.24 -8.27 -11.12
C PHE A 184 -6.05 -7.47 -10.60
N ASN A 185 -6.23 -6.15 -10.47
CA ASN A 185 -5.22 -5.27 -9.92
C ASN A 185 -5.33 -5.18 -8.40
N MET A 186 -4.17 -5.20 -7.75
CA MET A 186 -4.00 -5.06 -6.31
C MET A 186 -2.82 -4.14 -6.07
N THR A 187 -3.01 -2.95 -5.52
CA THR A 187 -1.92 -1.98 -5.39
C THR A 187 -1.95 -1.30 -4.02
N PRO A 188 -1.55 -2.02 -2.96
CA PRO A 188 -1.68 -1.50 -1.61
C PRO A 188 -0.79 -0.27 -1.34
N SER A 189 0.38 -0.18 -2.00
CA SER A 189 1.25 1.00 -2.04
C SER A 189 2.37 0.79 -3.05
N PRO A 190 2.86 1.83 -3.77
CA PRO A 190 2.40 3.22 -3.81
C PRO A 190 1.40 3.49 -4.94
N GLY A 191 0.13 3.05 -4.80
CA GLY A 191 -0.85 3.02 -5.89
C GLY A 191 -1.09 4.33 -6.64
N ALA A 192 -1.10 5.48 -5.96
CA ALA A 192 -1.26 6.77 -6.62
C ALA A 192 -0.08 7.13 -7.54
N SER A 193 1.15 6.78 -7.16
CA SER A 193 2.35 7.11 -7.95
C SER A 193 2.49 6.21 -9.18
N VAL A 194 1.96 4.99 -9.14
CA VAL A 194 2.09 4.00 -10.21
C VAL A 194 0.81 3.80 -11.02
N CYS A 195 -0.24 4.59 -10.79
CA CYS A 195 -1.56 4.34 -11.39
C CYS A 195 -1.54 4.44 -12.93
N LEU A 196 -0.88 5.47 -13.49
CA LEU A 196 -0.77 5.68 -14.93
C LEU A 196 0.02 4.56 -15.59
N PHE A 197 1.18 4.22 -15.02
CA PHE A 197 2.01 3.11 -15.51
C PHE A 197 1.26 1.77 -15.45
N ASN A 198 0.50 1.52 -14.38
CA ASN A 198 -0.33 0.33 -14.29
C ASN A 198 -1.43 0.30 -15.34
N GLY A 199 -2.12 1.42 -15.56
CA GLY A 199 -3.15 1.55 -16.57
C GLY A 199 -2.61 1.33 -17.98
N MET A 200 -1.43 1.86 -18.29
CA MET A 200 -0.74 1.65 -19.55
C MET A 200 -0.44 0.16 -19.79
N ARG A 201 0.15 -0.53 -18.81
CA ARG A 201 0.43 -1.98 -18.88
C ARG A 201 -0.84 -2.83 -18.98
N ASP A 202 -1.93 -2.39 -18.34
CA ASP A 202 -3.21 -3.07 -18.47
C ASP A 202 -3.78 -2.91 -19.88
N ALA A 203 -3.69 -1.71 -20.47
CA ALA A 203 -4.13 -1.46 -21.83
C ALA A 203 -3.34 -2.32 -22.83
N GLU A 204 -2.01 -2.37 -22.71
CA GLU A 204 -1.16 -3.28 -23.49
C GLU A 204 -1.64 -4.74 -23.36
N LYS A 205 -1.87 -5.22 -22.13
CA LYS A 205 -2.32 -6.60 -21.90
C LYS A 205 -3.72 -6.88 -22.45
N ILE A 206 -4.62 -5.90 -22.45
CA ILE A 206 -5.96 -6.04 -23.04
C ILE A 206 -5.87 -6.20 -24.56
N MET A 207 -4.89 -5.59 -25.24
CA MET A 207 -4.72 -5.80 -26.68
C MET A 207 -4.39 -7.26 -26.99
N GLU A 208 -3.62 -7.93 -26.13
CA GLU A 208 -3.37 -9.38 -26.24
C GLU A 208 -4.65 -10.20 -26.09
N PHE A 209 -5.54 -9.82 -25.17
CA PHE A 209 -6.85 -10.49 -24.98
C PHE A 209 -7.74 -10.39 -26.22
N PHE A 210 -7.63 -9.30 -26.98
CA PHE A 210 -8.31 -9.15 -28.27
C PHE A 210 -7.60 -9.85 -29.43
N GLY A 211 -6.55 -10.64 -29.17
CA GLY A 211 -5.80 -11.32 -30.22
C GLY A 211 -5.04 -10.37 -31.15
N GLY A 212 -4.70 -9.16 -30.68
CA GLY A 212 -3.99 -8.15 -31.47
C GLY A 212 -4.82 -7.46 -32.55
N VAL A 213 -6.16 -7.61 -32.52
CA VAL A 213 -7.07 -6.93 -33.46
C VAL A 213 -7.09 -5.42 -33.26
N TYR A 214 -6.79 -4.97 -32.04
CA TYR A 214 -6.68 -3.56 -31.67
C TYR A 214 -5.25 -3.24 -31.25
N GLN A 215 -4.86 -1.98 -31.43
CA GLN A 215 -3.58 -1.44 -30.97
C GLN A 215 -3.82 -0.36 -29.92
N PHE A 216 -3.00 -0.39 -28.87
CA PHE A 216 -2.95 0.66 -27.88
C PHE A 216 -1.83 1.64 -28.25
N ASP A 217 -2.18 2.92 -28.42
CA ASP A 217 -1.23 3.98 -28.72
C ASP A 217 -0.51 4.44 -27.45
N LYS A 218 0.54 3.69 -27.12
CA LYS A 218 1.39 3.95 -25.95
C LYS A 218 2.06 5.32 -26.03
N CYS A 219 2.59 5.69 -27.21
CA CYS A 219 3.27 6.97 -27.39
C CYS A 219 2.35 8.13 -27.07
N LYS A 220 1.10 8.09 -27.56
CA LYS A 220 0.13 9.14 -27.28
C LYS A 220 -0.21 9.23 -25.79
N MET A 221 -0.39 8.09 -25.12
CA MET A 221 -0.65 8.10 -23.67
C MET A 221 0.55 8.68 -22.88
N GLU A 222 1.77 8.37 -23.28
CA GLU A 222 2.97 8.94 -22.66
C GLU A 222 3.13 10.44 -22.94
N ASP A 223 2.76 10.89 -24.13
CA ASP A 223 2.72 12.31 -24.46
C ASP A 223 1.67 13.06 -23.62
N ASP A 224 0.44 12.53 -23.57
CA ASP A 224 -0.70 13.11 -22.85
C ASP A 224 -0.44 13.25 -21.32
N PHE A 225 0.27 12.29 -20.69
CA PHE A 225 0.45 12.26 -19.24
C PHE A 225 1.89 12.44 -18.74
N GLY A 226 2.89 12.21 -19.59
CA GLY A 226 4.32 12.26 -19.27
C GLY A 226 5.07 13.39 -19.96
N GLY A 227 4.46 14.08 -20.93
CA GLY A 227 5.06 15.20 -21.66
C GLY A 227 6.04 14.79 -22.76
N GLY A 228 5.94 13.55 -23.25
CA GLY A 228 6.65 13.06 -24.44
C GLY A 228 6.55 11.54 -24.59
N CYS A 229 6.60 11.03 -25.83
CA CYS A 229 6.78 9.59 -26.05
C CYS A 229 8.21 9.18 -25.67
N PHE A 230 8.35 8.21 -24.77
CA PHE A 230 9.65 7.74 -24.31
C PHE A 230 10.17 6.62 -25.22
N ASP A 231 11.48 6.63 -25.46
CA ASP A 231 12.18 5.57 -26.18
C ASP A 231 12.44 4.38 -25.23
N HIS A 232 11.60 3.35 -25.33
CA HIS A 232 11.64 2.16 -24.46
C HIS A 232 12.77 1.18 -24.82
N ASP A 233 13.42 1.34 -25.98
CA ASP A 233 14.52 0.49 -26.43
C ASP A 233 15.89 0.97 -25.89
N LYS A 234 15.96 2.21 -25.42
CA LYS A 234 17.10 2.68 -24.64
C LYS A 234 17.02 2.12 -23.22
N LYS A 235 17.73 1.01 -22.98
CA LYS A 235 18.08 0.58 -21.62
C LYS A 235 18.63 1.78 -20.86
N VAL A 236 17.84 2.32 -19.93
CA VAL A 236 18.35 3.25 -18.93
C VAL A 236 19.26 2.42 -18.03
N ILE A 237 20.54 2.34 -18.38
CA ILE A 237 21.60 1.94 -17.46
C ILE A 237 21.74 3.12 -16.49
N SER A 238 20.93 3.14 -15.43
CA SER A 238 21.23 3.95 -14.26
C SER A 238 21.26 3.04 -13.03
N GLU A 239 22.35 2.26 -12.92
CA GLU A 239 22.69 1.53 -11.70
C GLU A 239 23.03 2.44 -10.50
N ASN A 240 23.00 3.77 -10.65
CA ASN A 240 23.44 4.70 -9.60
C ASN A 240 22.40 5.74 -9.13
N ALA A 241 21.12 5.60 -9.45
CA ALA A 241 20.09 6.56 -9.02
C ALA A 241 19.57 6.35 -7.58
N TYR A 242 20.40 5.89 -6.64
CA TYR A 242 20.12 5.92 -5.19
C TYR A 242 21.44 5.88 -4.38
N VAL A 243 22.28 6.91 -4.54
CA VAL A 243 23.34 7.22 -3.57
C VAL A 243 23.39 8.74 -3.36
N SER A 244 22.68 9.21 -2.33
CA SER A 244 23.07 10.30 -1.42
C SER A 244 22.05 10.38 -0.29
#